data_AF-A0A7K2EJI6-F1
#
_entry.id   AF-A0A7K2EJI6-F1
#
_cell.length_a   1.000
_cell.length_b   1.000
_cell.length_c   1.000
_cell.angle_alpha   90.00
_cell.angle_beta   90.00
_cell.angle_gamma   90.00
#
_symmetry.space_group_name_H-M   'P 1'
#
loop_
_entity.id
_entity.type
_entity.pdbx_description
1 polymer ?
#
loop_
_entity_poly.entity_id
_entity_poly.type
_entity_poly.pdbx_seq_one_letter_code
_entity_poly.pdbx_strand_id
1 'polypeptide(L)'
;MSLRLPAFAAFAFVLFVTPLRAQPFTFSSVKPVSLNELEYGQVVFFDFNRDGMLDLLATGNSANLPPFVPRAYVALSQGDYNFADGSEGLVFSERALGQGLWQSSIAVADFDLDGYVDVVVSGRIHNAANFETRPLEGVTHVYRGNASGSFAPVSTELLGIYGGSVSTADIDGDGDEDLFITGLLTQEEIAAALYRNNNGTFETLPLPFEPLALGDAEWADIDNDGDLDLALSGVTENGDPKTKNFRNDGLGNFTEDRVKNPGL
;
A
#
# COMPACT_ATOMS: atom_id res chain seq x y z
N MET A 1 -70.49 -28.51 16.94
CA MET A 1 -69.24 -27.88 16.48
C MET A 1 -68.49 -27.42 17.72
N SER A 2 -67.62 -28.28 18.26
CA SER A 2 -66.86 -28.00 19.48
C SER A 2 -65.39 -27.95 19.09
N LEU A 3 -64.81 -26.74 19.04
CA LEU A 3 -63.39 -26.54 18.80
C LEU A 3 -62.61 -26.97 20.06
N ARG A 4 -61.69 -27.92 19.90
CA ARG A 4 -60.61 -28.16 20.85
C ARG A 4 -59.46 -27.22 20.50
N LEU A 5 -59.08 -26.33 21.41
CA LEU A 5 -57.79 -25.64 21.40
C LEU A 5 -56.81 -26.44 22.27
N PRO A 6 -55.56 -26.70 21.84
CA PRO A 6 -54.57 -27.38 22.66
C PRO A 6 -53.91 -26.41 23.65
N ALA A 7 -53.45 -26.99 24.76
CA ALA A 7 -52.81 -26.30 25.88
C ALA A 7 -51.53 -25.55 25.45
N PHE A 8 -51.42 -24.27 25.84
CA PHE A 8 -50.16 -23.55 25.85
C PHE A 8 -49.38 -23.95 27.11
N ALA A 9 -48.34 -24.77 26.94
CA ALA A 9 -47.29 -24.93 27.94
C ALA A 9 -46.30 -23.77 27.74
N ALA A 10 -46.16 -22.92 28.76
CA ALA A 10 -45.11 -21.90 28.80
C ALA A 10 -43.77 -22.61 29.03
N PHE A 11 -42.88 -22.58 28.04
CA PHE A 11 -41.47 -22.88 28.23
C PHE A 11 -40.72 -21.58 28.48
N ALA A 12 -40.22 -21.40 29.69
CA ALA A 12 -39.19 -20.41 29.97
C ALA A 12 -37.86 -20.92 29.42
N PHE A 13 -37.33 -20.31 28.36
CA PHE A 13 -35.94 -20.49 27.96
C PHE A 13 -35.08 -19.56 28.83
N VAL A 14 -34.33 -20.13 29.77
CA VAL A 14 -33.20 -19.43 30.38
C VAL A 14 -32.04 -19.57 29.40
N LEU A 15 -31.75 -18.48 28.68
CA LEU A 15 -30.57 -18.40 27.81
C LEU A 15 -29.34 -18.22 28.72
N PHE A 16 -28.60 -19.30 28.98
CA PHE A 16 -27.24 -19.16 29.49
C PHE A 16 -26.35 -18.73 28.32
N VAL A 17 -26.14 -17.43 28.16
CA VAL A 17 -25.02 -16.93 27.35
C VAL A 17 -23.76 -17.19 28.16
N THR A 18 -23.07 -18.29 27.89
CA THR A 18 -21.68 -18.41 28.34
C THR A 18 -20.90 -17.31 27.62
N PRO A 19 -20.13 -16.45 28.31
CA PRO A 19 -19.26 -15.52 27.62
C PRO A 19 -18.34 -16.35 26.72
N LEU A 20 -18.37 -16.07 25.42
CA LEU A 20 -17.44 -16.64 24.47
C LEU A 20 -16.05 -16.20 24.95
N ARG A 21 -15.35 -17.08 25.66
CA ARG A 21 -13.98 -16.84 26.09
C ARG A 21 -13.20 -16.59 24.80
N ALA A 22 -12.67 -15.38 24.63
CA ALA A 22 -11.73 -15.09 23.56
C ALA A 22 -10.65 -16.18 23.61
N GLN A 23 -10.65 -17.06 22.61
CA GLN A 23 -9.56 -18.01 22.45
C GLN A 23 -8.32 -17.16 22.19
N PRO A 24 -7.22 -17.35 22.93
CA PRO A 24 -5.98 -16.66 22.59
C PRO A 24 -5.65 -17.04 21.15
N PHE A 25 -5.52 -16.04 20.27
CA PHE A 25 -4.94 -16.24 18.96
C PHE A 25 -3.51 -16.73 19.18
N THR A 26 -3.26 -18.00 18.89
CA THR A 26 -1.91 -18.58 18.90
C THR A 26 -1.34 -18.44 17.50
N PHE A 27 -0.26 -17.68 17.36
CA PHE A 27 0.55 -17.73 16.13
C PHE A 27 1.25 -19.10 16.09
N SER A 28 0.88 -19.96 15.13
CA SER A 28 1.66 -21.15 14.80
C SER A 28 2.82 -20.74 13.89
N SER A 29 3.99 -21.33 14.09
CA SER A 29 5.12 -21.12 13.19
C SER A 29 4.88 -21.87 11.89
N VAL A 30 4.41 -21.15 10.88
CA VAL A 30 4.39 -21.63 9.49
C VAL A 30 5.84 -21.83 9.03
N LYS A 31 6.11 -22.86 8.22
CA LYS A 31 7.44 -23.03 7.62
C LYS A 31 7.77 -21.77 6.80
N PRO A 32 8.90 -21.09 7.04
CA PRO A 32 9.21 -19.86 6.35
C PRO A 32 9.32 -20.14 4.85
N VAL A 33 8.55 -19.40 4.08
CA VAL A 33 8.68 -19.34 2.63
C VAL A 33 9.81 -18.37 2.36
N SER A 34 10.94 -18.89 1.91
CA SER A 34 12.09 -18.05 1.58
C SER A 34 11.81 -17.41 0.22
N LEU A 35 11.33 -16.17 0.22
CA LEU A 35 11.58 -15.28 -0.90
C LEU A 35 13.09 -15.03 -0.98
N ASN A 36 13.61 -14.69 -2.17
CA ASN A 36 14.98 -14.19 -2.27
C ASN A 36 15.18 -13.02 -1.29
N GLU A 37 16.35 -12.92 -0.65
CA GLU A 37 16.62 -11.87 0.36
C GLU A 37 16.52 -10.48 -0.27
N LEU A 38 15.36 -9.82 -0.10
CA LEU A 38 15.09 -8.47 -0.55
C LEU A 38 15.36 -7.48 0.60
N GLU A 39 16.13 -6.44 0.33
CA GLU A 39 16.37 -5.34 1.26
C GLU A 39 15.91 -4.00 0.68
N TYR A 40 15.57 -3.06 1.58
CA TYR A 40 15.14 -1.70 1.26
C TYR A 40 14.05 -1.63 0.19
N GLY A 41 12.97 -2.37 0.38
CA GLY A 41 11.76 -2.21 -0.41
C GLY A 41 10.51 -2.41 0.43
N GLN A 42 9.37 -2.52 -0.24
CA GLN A 42 8.06 -2.64 0.40
C GLN A 42 7.39 -3.95 -0.02
N VAL A 43 6.49 -4.43 0.83
CA VAL A 43 5.56 -5.52 0.55
C VAL A 43 4.12 -5.03 0.68
N VAL A 44 3.24 -5.54 -0.17
CA VAL A 44 1.79 -5.27 -0.11
C VAL A 44 1.02 -6.55 -0.41
N PHE A 45 -0.13 -6.72 0.26
CA PHE A 45 -1.06 -7.80 0.00
C PHE A 45 -2.31 -7.29 -0.72
N PHE A 46 -2.73 -7.96 -1.78
CA PHE A 46 -3.96 -7.66 -2.52
C PHE A 46 -4.39 -8.87 -3.36
N ASP A 47 -5.68 -8.97 -3.70
CA ASP A 47 -6.18 -10.05 -4.56
C ASP A 47 -5.95 -9.67 -6.04
N PHE A 48 -4.83 -10.13 -6.61
CA PHE A 48 -4.40 -9.74 -7.95
C PHE A 48 -5.20 -10.45 -9.05
N ASN A 49 -5.51 -11.73 -8.83
CA ASN A 49 -6.17 -12.57 -9.84
C ASN A 49 -7.69 -12.69 -9.64
N ARG A 50 -8.24 -12.04 -8.60
CA ARG A 50 -9.65 -12.06 -8.19
C ARG A 50 -10.16 -13.45 -7.81
N ASP A 51 -9.30 -14.28 -7.23
CA ASP A 51 -9.67 -15.60 -6.74
C ASP A 51 -10.20 -15.60 -5.30
N GLY A 52 -10.24 -14.41 -4.66
CA GLY A 52 -10.69 -14.21 -3.29
C GLY A 52 -9.59 -14.40 -2.25
N MET A 53 -8.35 -14.65 -2.68
CA MET A 53 -7.19 -14.83 -1.82
C MET A 53 -6.22 -13.66 -2.00
N LEU A 54 -5.56 -13.26 -0.91
CA LEU A 54 -4.56 -12.20 -0.99
C LEU A 54 -3.25 -12.76 -1.56
N ASP A 55 -2.78 -12.13 -2.63
CA ASP A 55 -1.46 -12.29 -3.22
C ASP A 55 -0.48 -11.29 -2.60
N LEU A 56 0.81 -11.52 -2.78
CA LEU A 56 1.89 -10.67 -2.27
C LEU A 56 2.62 -10.00 -3.42
N LEU A 57 2.84 -8.70 -3.36
CA LEU A 57 3.84 -8.02 -4.18
C LEU A 57 4.98 -7.57 -3.29
N ALA A 58 6.21 -7.91 -3.67
CA ALA A 58 7.42 -7.50 -2.98
C ALA A 58 8.36 -6.77 -3.94
N THR A 59 8.91 -5.66 -3.46
CA THR A 59 9.97 -4.90 -4.13
C THR A 59 11.22 -4.87 -3.27
N GLY A 60 12.38 -4.71 -3.88
CA GLY A 60 13.64 -4.52 -3.17
C GLY A 60 14.84 -4.97 -3.98
N ASN A 61 16.01 -4.99 -3.34
CA ASN A 61 17.25 -5.46 -3.95
C ASN A 61 17.72 -6.76 -3.32
N SER A 62 18.34 -7.62 -4.13
CA SER A 62 18.99 -8.83 -3.65
C SER A 62 20.22 -8.49 -2.80
N ALA A 63 20.24 -8.97 -1.55
CA ALA A 63 21.34 -8.73 -0.61
C ALA A 63 22.67 -9.41 -1.02
N ASN A 64 22.63 -10.46 -1.85
CA ASN A 64 23.78 -11.34 -2.06
C ASN A 64 24.36 -11.30 -3.48
N LEU A 65 25.53 -10.66 -3.55
CA LEU A 65 26.57 -10.64 -4.58
C LEU A 65 26.37 -9.73 -5.80
N PRO A 66 27.38 -8.90 -6.14
CA PRO A 66 27.43 -8.20 -7.41
C PRO A 66 27.23 -9.15 -8.61
N PRO A 67 26.49 -8.74 -9.66
CA PRO A 67 25.86 -7.43 -9.81
C PRO A 67 24.55 -7.33 -9.00
N PHE A 68 24.31 -6.17 -8.38
CA PHE A 68 23.03 -5.84 -7.78
C PHE A 68 21.95 -5.87 -8.87
N VAL A 69 21.03 -6.81 -8.77
CA VAL A 69 19.86 -6.90 -9.66
C VAL A 69 18.67 -6.50 -8.81
N PRO A 70 18.20 -5.25 -8.95
CA PRO A 70 16.95 -4.84 -8.35
C PRO A 70 15.83 -5.77 -8.84
N ARG A 71 14.95 -6.20 -7.94
CA ARG A 71 13.85 -7.12 -8.28
C ARG A 71 12.50 -6.60 -7.78
N ALA A 72 11.48 -6.71 -8.63
CA ALA A 72 10.08 -6.51 -8.26
C ALA A 72 9.32 -7.77 -8.66
N TYR A 73 8.75 -8.49 -7.69
CA TYR A 73 8.04 -9.74 -7.95
C TYR A 73 6.64 -9.71 -7.35
N VAL A 74 5.66 -10.09 -8.17
CA VAL A 74 4.37 -10.56 -7.67
C VAL A 74 4.52 -12.04 -7.35
N ALA A 75 3.97 -12.43 -6.22
CA ALA A 75 3.99 -13.72 -5.60
C ALA A 75 2.51 -14.14 -5.40
N LEU A 76 2.02 -15.00 -6.30
CA LEU A 76 0.61 -15.43 -6.30
C LEU A 76 0.31 -16.48 -5.23
N SER A 77 -0.64 -16.22 -4.35
CA SER A 77 -1.17 -17.19 -3.39
C SER A 77 -1.84 -18.34 -4.14
N GLN A 78 -1.53 -19.57 -3.75
CA GLN A 78 -2.21 -20.77 -4.28
C GLN A 78 -3.24 -21.35 -3.30
N GLY A 79 -3.59 -20.58 -2.26
CA GLY A 79 -4.58 -20.95 -1.24
C GLY A 79 -4.06 -21.67 -0.01
N ASP A 80 -5.00 -21.84 0.95
CA ASP A 80 -4.74 -22.20 2.34
C ASP A 80 -4.06 -23.57 2.55
N TYR A 81 -2.92 -23.50 3.25
CA TYR A 81 -2.47 -24.36 4.36
C TYR A 81 -3.16 -25.72 4.56
N ASN A 82 -2.82 -26.68 3.71
CA ASN A 82 -2.51 -28.06 4.10
C ASN A 82 -2.05 -28.80 2.84
N PHE A 83 -0.74 -28.96 2.69
CA PHE A 83 -0.25 -29.97 1.77
C PHE A 83 -0.81 -31.34 2.23
N ALA A 84 -1.09 -32.25 1.30
CA ALA A 84 -1.50 -33.61 1.64
C ALA A 84 -0.46 -34.39 2.49
N ASP A 85 0.73 -33.80 2.69
CA ASP A 85 1.80 -34.28 3.56
C ASP A 85 1.83 -33.63 4.97
N GLY A 86 0.92 -32.69 5.27
CA GLY A 86 0.82 -32.01 6.55
C GLY A 86 1.78 -30.83 6.76
N SER A 87 2.39 -30.29 5.71
CA SER A 87 3.14 -29.02 5.82
C SER A 87 2.23 -27.78 5.74
N GLU A 88 2.63 -26.72 6.46
CA GLU A 88 2.02 -25.38 6.43
C GLU A 88 2.98 -24.44 5.68
N GLY A 89 2.53 -23.75 4.62
CA GLY A 89 3.34 -22.76 3.90
C GLY A 89 2.60 -22.08 2.74
N LEU A 90 2.86 -20.78 2.54
CA LEU A 90 2.36 -20.02 1.37
C LEU A 90 3.17 -20.44 0.13
N VAL A 91 2.51 -20.78 -0.97
CA VAL A 91 3.20 -21.05 -2.24
C VAL A 91 3.00 -19.84 -3.14
N PHE A 92 4.09 -19.31 -3.66
CA PHE A 92 4.10 -18.17 -4.55
C PHE A 92 4.75 -18.52 -5.90
N SER A 93 4.17 -18.06 -7.01
CA SER A 93 4.88 -18.00 -8.31
C SER A 93 5.40 -16.58 -8.53
N GLU A 94 6.71 -16.44 -8.80
CA GLU A 94 7.35 -15.14 -9.04
C GLU A 94 7.09 -14.65 -10.47
N ARG A 95 6.65 -13.40 -10.61
CA ARG A 95 6.59 -12.69 -11.91
C ARG A 95 7.25 -11.32 -11.81
N ALA A 96 8.24 -11.06 -12.65
CA ALA A 96 8.94 -9.78 -12.69
C ALA A 96 8.05 -8.67 -13.28
N LEU A 97 7.96 -7.53 -12.61
CA LEU A 97 7.23 -6.34 -13.10
C LEU A 97 8.11 -5.38 -13.93
N GLY A 98 9.42 -5.54 -13.90
CA GLY A 98 10.34 -4.66 -14.62
C GLY A 98 11.76 -4.74 -14.07
N GLN A 99 12.54 -3.67 -14.28
CA GLN A 99 13.77 -3.46 -13.51
C GLN A 99 13.35 -3.22 -12.06
N GLY A 100 13.95 -3.90 -11.09
CA GLY A 100 13.53 -3.62 -9.72
C GLY A 100 14.00 -2.26 -9.23
N LEU A 101 13.55 -1.96 -8.03
CA LEU A 101 13.71 -0.66 -7.42
C LEU A 101 14.25 -0.82 -6.01
N TRP A 102 15.01 0.18 -5.57
CA TRP A 102 15.55 0.24 -4.22
C TRP A 102 15.04 1.45 -3.48
N GLN A 103 14.92 1.32 -2.15
CA GLN A 103 14.20 2.27 -1.29
C GLN A 103 12.82 2.58 -1.89
N SER A 104 12.12 1.52 -2.27
CA SER A 104 10.86 1.61 -3.00
C SER A 104 9.67 1.79 -2.07
N SER A 105 8.62 2.37 -2.63
CA SER A 105 7.28 2.38 -2.04
C SER A 105 6.25 1.93 -3.09
N ILE A 106 5.18 1.30 -2.64
CA ILE A 106 4.13 0.68 -3.44
C ILE A 106 2.77 1.18 -2.95
N ALA A 107 1.93 1.63 -3.88
CA ALA A 107 0.50 1.81 -3.68
C ALA A 107 -0.29 0.93 -4.66
N VAL A 108 -1.46 0.48 -4.23
CA VAL A 108 -2.35 -0.37 -5.03
C VAL A 108 -3.78 0.16 -4.95
N ALA A 109 -4.42 0.30 -6.10
CA ALA A 109 -5.80 0.74 -6.25
C ALA A 109 -6.30 0.36 -7.64
N ASP A 110 -7.60 0.39 -7.90
CA ASP A 110 -8.16 0.27 -9.25
C ASP A 110 -8.28 1.69 -9.84
N PHE A 111 -7.17 2.23 -10.37
CA PHE A 111 -7.12 3.64 -10.76
C PHE A 111 -8.00 3.97 -11.97
N ASP A 112 -8.33 3.01 -12.84
CA ASP A 112 -9.16 3.26 -14.02
C ASP A 112 -10.56 2.64 -13.96
N LEU A 113 -10.94 2.15 -12.78
CA LEU A 113 -12.24 1.56 -12.46
C LEU A 113 -12.64 0.40 -13.38
N ASP A 114 -11.66 -0.34 -13.91
CA ASP A 114 -11.90 -1.52 -14.74
C ASP A 114 -12.10 -2.81 -13.89
N GLY A 115 -12.00 -2.63 -12.57
CA GLY A 115 -12.12 -3.62 -11.51
C GLY A 115 -10.80 -4.32 -11.17
N TYR A 116 -9.74 -4.17 -11.97
CA TYR A 116 -8.46 -4.85 -11.78
C TYR A 116 -7.54 -3.94 -10.99
N VAL A 117 -6.86 -4.52 -10.00
CA VAL A 117 -5.92 -3.74 -9.19
C VAL A 117 -4.74 -3.31 -10.05
N ASP A 118 -4.45 -2.02 -10.02
CA ASP A 118 -3.29 -1.36 -10.57
C ASP A 118 -2.24 -1.14 -9.47
N VAL A 119 -1.01 -0.91 -9.90
CA VAL A 119 0.15 -0.73 -9.01
C VAL A 119 0.89 0.55 -9.40
N VAL A 120 1.13 1.41 -8.41
CA VAL A 120 2.15 2.46 -8.50
C VAL A 120 3.34 2.02 -7.67
N VAL A 121 4.53 2.12 -8.24
CA VAL A 121 5.78 1.83 -7.53
C VAL A 121 6.78 2.94 -7.75
N SER A 122 7.35 3.45 -6.66
CA SER A 122 8.48 4.37 -6.68
C SER A 122 9.77 3.70 -6.21
N GLY A 123 10.90 4.36 -6.39
CA GLY A 123 12.21 3.92 -5.92
C GLY A 123 13.31 4.40 -6.84
N ARG A 124 14.52 3.87 -6.68
CA ARG A 124 15.67 4.21 -7.54
C ARG A 124 16.16 2.99 -8.30
N ILE A 125 16.59 3.24 -9.55
CA ILE A 125 17.19 2.21 -10.41
C ILE A 125 18.71 2.19 -10.20
N HIS A 126 19.30 1.00 -10.15
CA HIS A 126 20.75 0.84 -10.15
C HIS A 126 21.27 0.74 -11.60
N ASN A 127 22.20 1.62 -12.00
CA ASN A 127 22.84 1.50 -13.31
C ASN A 127 23.96 0.45 -13.25
N ALA A 128 23.63 -0.78 -13.66
CA ALA A 128 24.50 -1.95 -13.59
C ALA A 128 25.80 -1.86 -14.43
N ALA A 129 25.96 -0.86 -15.29
CA ALA A 129 27.10 -0.79 -16.20
C ALA A 129 28.40 -0.33 -15.52
N ASN A 130 28.37 0.64 -14.59
CA ASN A 130 29.59 1.35 -14.19
C ASN A 130 29.76 1.61 -12.69
N PHE A 131 28.85 1.16 -11.83
CA PHE A 131 28.89 1.33 -10.36
C PHE A 131 29.08 2.77 -9.81
N GLU A 132 29.34 3.80 -10.63
CA GLU A 132 29.32 5.22 -10.27
C GLU A 132 28.96 6.13 -11.46
N THR A 133 28.35 7.28 -11.15
CA THR A 133 28.33 8.57 -11.88
C THR A 133 27.21 8.94 -12.86
N ARG A 134 25.94 8.60 -12.60
CA ARG A 134 24.79 9.42 -13.07
C ARG A 134 23.80 9.62 -11.93
N PRO A 135 23.12 10.79 -11.82
CA PRO A 135 22.34 11.10 -10.62
C PRO A 135 21.35 9.96 -10.37
N LEU A 136 21.36 9.48 -9.12
CA LEU A 136 20.46 8.45 -8.61
C LEU A 136 19.09 9.08 -8.45
N GLU A 137 18.45 9.38 -9.57
CA GLU A 137 17.13 9.98 -9.59
C GLU A 137 16.09 8.95 -9.19
N GLY A 138 15.09 9.41 -8.44
CA GLY A 138 13.90 8.64 -8.20
C GLY A 138 13.17 8.36 -9.51
N VAL A 139 12.48 7.23 -9.55
CA VAL A 139 11.55 6.90 -10.62
C VAL A 139 10.22 6.52 -10.00
N THR A 140 9.14 6.72 -10.74
CA THR A 140 7.82 6.22 -10.37
C THR A 140 7.17 5.64 -11.61
N HIS A 141 6.62 4.45 -11.46
CA HIS A 141 6.04 3.66 -12.54
C HIS A 141 4.63 3.24 -12.16
N VAL A 142 3.74 3.28 -13.16
CA VAL A 142 2.36 2.81 -13.04
C VAL A 142 2.21 1.56 -13.89
N TYR A 143 1.55 0.56 -13.34
CA TYR A 143 1.28 -0.72 -13.95
C TYR A 143 -0.21 -1.02 -13.86
N ARG A 144 -0.86 -1.17 -15.01
CA ARG A 144 -2.28 -1.48 -15.10
C ARG A 144 -2.54 -2.97 -15.04
N GLY A 145 -3.38 -3.40 -14.11
CA GLY A 145 -3.90 -4.75 -14.01
C GLY A 145 -4.79 -5.09 -15.21
N ASN A 146 -5.11 -6.38 -15.40
CA ASN A 146 -6.12 -6.78 -16.37
C ASN A 146 -6.63 -8.19 -16.10
N ALA A 147 -7.69 -8.56 -16.83
CA ALA A 147 -8.37 -9.85 -16.81
C ALA A 147 -7.49 -11.09 -16.96
N SER A 148 -6.27 -10.96 -17.48
CA SER A 148 -5.36 -12.09 -17.66
C SER A 148 -4.47 -12.36 -16.45
N GLY A 149 -4.62 -11.60 -15.36
CA GLY A 149 -3.67 -11.66 -14.24
C GLY A 149 -2.29 -11.20 -14.69
N SER A 150 -2.24 -10.04 -15.37
CA SER A 150 -1.00 -9.44 -15.87
C SER A 150 -1.00 -7.94 -15.65
N PHE A 151 0.18 -7.37 -15.50
CA PHE A 151 0.38 -5.93 -15.52
C PHE A 151 0.89 -5.43 -16.86
N ALA A 152 0.45 -4.25 -17.28
CA ALA A 152 0.97 -3.52 -18.43
C ALA A 152 1.49 -2.13 -17.98
N PRO A 153 2.70 -1.71 -18.38
CA PRO A 153 3.20 -0.40 -17.98
C PRO A 153 2.36 0.72 -18.61
N VAL A 154 2.05 1.74 -17.82
CA VAL A 154 1.36 2.95 -18.26
C VAL A 154 2.37 4.10 -18.29
N SER A 155 2.40 4.85 -19.39
CA SER A 155 3.22 6.05 -19.49
C SER A 155 2.54 7.19 -18.74
N THR A 156 3.20 7.70 -17.71
CA THR A 156 2.74 8.83 -16.92
C THR A 156 3.86 9.84 -16.72
N GLU A 157 3.51 11.08 -16.38
CA GLU A 157 4.46 12.13 -16.01
C GLU A 157 4.49 12.31 -14.48
N LEU A 158 4.52 11.19 -13.74
CA LEU A 158 4.63 11.22 -12.29
C LEU A 158 6.04 11.61 -11.86
N LEU A 159 6.11 12.34 -10.75
CA LEU A 159 7.35 12.69 -10.08
C LEU A 159 8.07 11.42 -9.65
N GLY A 160 9.31 11.24 -10.10
CA GLY A 160 10.14 10.12 -9.68
C GLY A 160 10.76 10.38 -8.32
N ILE A 161 10.42 9.56 -7.32
CA ILE A 161 11.05 9.62 -6.00
C ILE A 161 11.60 8.27 -5.55
N TYR A 162 12.44 8.27 -4.52
CA TYR A 162 12.83 7.09 -3.75
C TYR A 162 12.95 7.44 -2.26
N GLY A 163 13.02 6.43 -1.39
CA GLY A 163 13.23 6.64 0.04
C GLY A 163 12.17 7.53 0.67
N GLY A 164 10.92 7.34 0.28
CA GLY A 164 9.76 8.05 0.82
C GLY A 164 8.52 7.19 0.65
N SER A 165 7.37 7.82 0.44
CA SER A 165 6.08 7.14 0.40
C SER A 165 5.30 7.47 -0.87
N VAL A 166 4.58 6.45 -1.36
CA VAL A 166 3.54 6.53 -2.38
C VAL A 166 2.28 6.01 -1.72
N SER A 167 1.26 6.84 -1.65
CA SER A 167 0.01 6.55 -0.94
C SER A 167 -1.19 7.01 -1.75
N THR A 168 -2.35 6.41 -1.54
CA THR A 168 -3.58 6.74 -2.25
C THR A 168 -4.74 7.00 -1.30
N ALA A 169 -5.64 7.88 -1.72
CA ALA A 169 -6.92 8.16 -1.08
C ALA A 169 -7.82 8.87 -2.08
N ASP A 170 -9.13 8.67 -2.02
CA ASP A 170 -10.11 9.55 -2.67
C ASP A 170 -10.19 10.88 -1.89
N ILE A 171 -9.54 11.94 -2.41
CA ILE A 171 -9.41 13.21 -1.69
C ILE A 171 -10.54 14.21 -2.00
N ASP A 172 -11.37 13.96 -3.01
CA ASP A 172 -12.47 14.85 -3.37
C ASP A 172 -13.84 14.17 -3.47
N GLY A 173 -13.93 12.91 -3.04
CA GLY A 173 -15.17 12.16 -2.87
C GLY A 173 -15.81 11.73 -4.18
N ASP A 174 -15.06 11.68 -5.28
CA ASP A 174 -15.57 11.31 -6.59
C ASP A 174 -15.51 9.79 -6.86
N GLY A 175 -14.85 9.04 -5.98
CA GLY A 175 -14.70 7.59 -6.03
C GLY A 175 -13.46 7.11 -6.77
N ASP A 176 -12.64 8.00 -7.33
CA ASP A 176 -11.34 7.68 -7.90
C ASP A 176 -10.25 7.80 -6.82
N GLU A 177 -9.40 6.79 -6.68
CA GLU A 177 -8.25 6.88 -5.75
C GLU A 177 -7.20 7.84 -6.30
N ASP A 178 -6.96 8.95 -5.60
CA ASP A 178 -5.93 9.93 -5.92
C ASP A 178 -4.56 9.50 -5.39
N LEU A 179 -3.50 10.19 -5.82
CA LEU A 179 -2.13 9.74 -5.56
C LEU A 179 -1.30 10.85 -4.89
N PHE A 180 -0.71 10.54 -3.74
CA PHE A 180 0.30 11.38 -3.11
C PHE A 180 1.66 10.68 -3.07
N ILE A 181 2.67 11.44 -3.48
CA ILE A 181 4.05 10.99 -3.59
C ILE A 181 4.93 11.97 -2.82
N THR A 182 5.84 11.46 -1.98
CA THR A 182 6.85 12.26 -1.28
C THR A 182 8.13 11.46 -1.11
N GLY A 183 9.30 12.09 -1.23
CA GLY A 183 10.57 11.42 -1.06
C GLY A 183 11.77 12.18 -1.58
N LEU A 184 12.86 11.46 -1.83
CA LEU A 184 14.07 11.98 -2.47
C LEU A 184 13.88 11.96 -4.00
N LEU A 185 14.01 13.13 -4.64
CA LEU A 185 14.10 13.24 -6.09
C LEU A 185 15.52 12.91 -6.56
N THR A 186 16.51 13.44 -5.85
CA THR A 186 17.95 13.17 -6.06
C THR A 186 18.62 12.87 -4.72
N GLN A 187 19.95 12.84 -4.64
CA GLN A 187 20.64 12.70 -3.35
C GLN A 187 20.55 13.95 -2.47
N GLU A 188 20.28 15.11 -3.09
CA GLU A 188 20.33 16.42 -2.42
C GLU A 188 18.97 17.12 -2.41
N GLU A 189 18.00 16.62 -3.16
CA GLU A 189 16.69 17.25 -3.35
C GLU A 189 15.57 16.31 -2.90
N ILE A 190 14.68 16.85 -2.08
CA ILE A 190 13.42 16.20 -1.71
C ILE A 190 12.26 16.84 -2.47
N ALA A 191 11.27 16.04 -2.83
CA ALA A 191 10.12 16.51 -3.58
C ALA A 191 8.86 15.75 -3.18
N ALA A 192 7.72 16.39 -3.39
CA ALA A 192 6.42 15.79 -3.21
C ALA A 192 5.46 16.28 -4.29
N ALA A 193 4.43 15.51 -4.56
CA ALA A 193 3.38 15.84 -5.51
C ALA A 193 2.07 15.16 -5.09
N LEU A 194 0.98 15.88 -5.32
CA LEU A 194 -0.39 15.39 -5.16
C LEU A 194 -1.01 15.36 -6.56
N TYR A 195 -1.62 14.25 -6.92
CA TYR A 195 -2.23 14.04 -8.22
C TYR A 195 -3.69 13.65 -8.05
N ARG A 196 -4.56 14.38 -8.74
CA ARG A 196 -5.93 13.94 -8.94
C ARG A 196 -5.97 12.84 -9.99
N ASN A 197 -6.59 11.72 -9.68
CA ASN A 197 -6.89 10.69 -10.65
C ASN A 197 -8.22 11.02 -11.34
N ASN A 198 -8.27 10.85 -12.66
CA ASN A 198 -9.49 10.93 -13.43
C ASN A 198 -9.57 9.68 -14.30
N ASN A 199 -10.11 8.59 -13.76
CA ASN A 199 -10.25 7.30 -14.42
C ASN A 199 -8.93 6.82 -15.07
N GLY A 200 -7.84 6.84 -14.29
CA GLY A 200 -6.52 6.32 -14.65
C GLY A 200 -5.60 7.34 -15.32
N THR A 201 -6.01 8.61 -15.35
CA THR A 201 -5.19 9.74 -15.82
C THR A 201 -4.91 10.70 -14.67
N PHE A 202 -3.63 10.92 -14.38
CA PHE A 202 -3.20 11.73 -13.24
C PHE A 202 -2.96 13.20 -13.62
N GLU A 203 -3.65 14.13 -12.96
CA GLU A 203 -3.45 15.57 -13.04
C GLU A 203 -2.74 16.10 -11.79
N THR A 204 -1.64 16.82 -11.95
CA THR A 204 -0.93 17.43 -10.81
C THR A 204 -1.74 18.55 -10.17
N LEU A 205 -1.96 18.47 -8.86
CA LEU A 205 -2.58 19.51 -8.06
C LEU A 205 -1.52 20.42 -7.41
N PRO A 206 -1.87 21.67 -7.02
CA PRO A 206 -1.01 22.50 -6.20
C PRO A 206 -0.66 21.78 -4.90
N LEU A 207 0.64 21.66 -4.59
CA LEU A 207 1.10 20.99 -3.37
C LEU A 207 0.84 21.89 -2.15
N PRO A 208 -0.03 21.49 -1.20
CA PRO A 208 -0.30 22.29 0.00
C PRO A 208 0.69 22.01 1.14
N PHE A 209 1.61 21.06 0.95
CA PHE A 209 2.50 20.54 1.98
C PHE A 209 3.98 20.88 1.71
N GLU A 210 4.77 20.93 2.77
CA GLU A 210 6.23 20.89 2.65
C GLU A 210 6.65 19.45 2.32
N PRO A 211 7.45 19.21 1.26
CA PRO A 211 7.97 17.88 0.97
C PRO A 211 8.75 17.30 2.15
N LEU A 212 8.57 16.00 2.42
CA LEU A 212 9.40 15.25 3.36
C LEU A 212 9.95 13.99 2.69
N ALA A 213 11.11 13.53 3.14
CA ALA A 213 11.68 12.26 2.71
C ALA A 213 11.95 11.33 3.90
N LEU A 214 12.32 10.08 3.60
CA LEU A 214 12.72 9.06 4.57
C LEU A 214 11.69 8.87 5.69
N GLY A 215 10.41 8.96 5.34
CA GLY A 215 9.29 8.78 6.23
C GLY A 215 8.09 8.23 5.50
N ASP A 216 6.91 8.48 6.05
CA ASP A 216 5.67 7.84 5.60
C ASP A 216 4.50 8.83 5.50
N ALA A 217 3.52 8.46 4.68
CA ALA A 217 2.31 9.21 4.39
C ALA A 217 1.11 8.27 4.49
N GLU A 218 0.17 8.57 5.39
CA GLU A 218 -0.98 7.72 5.68
C GLU A 218 -2.26 8.53 5.73
N TRP A 219 -3.36 7.90 5.28
CA TRP A 219 -4.66 8.54 5.14
C TRP A 219 -5.66 7.99 6.16
N ALA A 220 -6.37 8.88 6.83
CA ALA A 220 -7.43 8.52 7.78
C ALA A 220 -8.38 9.70 7.99
N ASP A 221 -9.64 9.44 8.29
CA ASP A 221 -10.57 10.46 8.80
C ASP A 221 -10.20 10.76 10.27
N ILE A 222 -9.36 11.78 10.50
CA ILE A 222 -8.76 12.07 11.81
C ILE A 222 -9.72 12.88 12.68
N ASP A 223 -10.53 13.76 12.10
CA ASP A 223 -11.48 14.60 12.83
C ASP A 223 -12.95 14.13 12.76
N ASN A 224 -13.19 12.99 12.10
CA ASN A 224 -14.47 12.30 12.01
C ASN A 224 -15.54 13.12 11.28
N ASP A 225 -15.15 13.83 10.22
CA ASP A 225 -16.05 14.56 9.33
C ASP A 225 -16.46 13.77 8.08
N GLY A 226 -15.80 12.63 7.84
CA GLY A 226 -16.09 11.71 6.76
C GLY A 226 -15.14 11.83 5.56
N ASP A 227 -14.21 12.78 5.59
CA ASP A 227 -13.21 13.00 4.55
C ASP A 227 -11.84 12.45 4.99
N LEU A 228 -11.05 11.91 4.07
CA LEU A 228 -9.72 11.39 4.41
C LEU A 228 -8.71 12.53 4.59
N ASP A 229 -8.11 12.59 5.77
CA ASP A 229 -7.01 13.49 6.13
C ASP A 229 -5.65 12.83 5.92
N LEU A 230 -4.59 13.64 5.81
CA LEU A 230 -3.22 13.17 5.62
C LEU A 230 -2.38 13.32 6.89
N ALA A 231 -1.79 12.22 7.37
CA ALA A 231 -0.70 12.22 8.33
C ALA A 231 0.63 11.99 7.60
N LEU A 232 1.59 12.90 7.78
CA LEU A 232 2.87 12.90 7.08
C LEU A 232 4.03 12.96 8.06
N SER A 233 5.01 12.08 7.89
CA SER A 233 6.23 12.02 8.70
C SER A 233 7.47 11.91 7.81
N GLY A 234 8.62 12.37 8.33
CA GLY A 234 9.90 12.26 7.62
C GLY A 234 10.87 13.35 8.00
N VAL A 235 11.81 13.65 7.10
CA VAL A 235 12.81 14.69 7.26
C VAL A 235 12.69 15.75 6.17
N THR A 236 12.91 17.00 6.57
CA THR A 236 13.05 18.14 5.66
C THR A 236 14.37 18.09 4.89
N GLU A 237 14.55 18.99 3.92
CA GLU A 237 15.78 19.14 3.15
C GLU A 237 17.00 19.44 4.04
N ASN A 238 16.80 20.10 5.19
CA ASN A 238 17.85 20.38 6.17
C ASN A 238 18.11 19.21 7.14
N GLY A 239 17.37 18.10 7.01
CA GLY A 239 17.48 16.93 7.88
C GLY A 239 16.68 17.01 9.19
N ASP A 240 15.91 18.08 9.41
CA ASP A 240 15.05 18.18 10.58
C ASP A 240 13.89 17.17 10.51
N PRO A 241 13.66 16.33 11.54
CA PRO A 241 12.52 15.44 11.58
C PRO A 241 11.22 16.22 11.80
N LYS A 242 10.17 15.83 11.08
CA LYS A 242 8.83 16.41 11.16
C LYS A 242 7.77 15.31 11.18
N THR A 243 6.69 15.60 11.89
CA THR A 243 5.40 14.91 11.77
C THR A 243 4.33 15.98 11.72
N LYS A 244 3.47 15.93 10.70
CA LYS A 244 2.42 16.92 10.44
C LYS A 244 1.14 16.19 10.06
N ASN A 245 0.01 16.77 10.45
CA ASN A 245 -1.32 16.32 10.03
C ASN A 245 -1.95 17.43 9.19
N PHE A 246 -2.70 17.06 8.17
CA PHE A 246 -3.38 17.98 7.29
C PHE A 246 -4.82 17.54 7.10
N ARG A 247 -5.74 18.44 7.42
CA ARG A 247 -7.16 18.19 7.29
C ARG A 247 -7.65 18.49 5.90
N ASN A 248 -8.39 17.57 5.31
CA ASN A 248 -9.08 17.75 4.03
C ASN A 248 -10.43 18.44 4.26
N ASP A 249 -10.97 19.09 3.23
CA ASP A 249 -12.32 19.68 3.25
C ASP A 249 -13.33 18.92 2.38
N GLY A 250 -12.96 17.69 2.00
CA GLY A 250 -13.73 16.83 1.10
C GLY A 250 -13.69 17.25 -0.37
N LEU A 251 -12.92 18.28 -0.73
CA LEU A 251 -12.76 18.77 -2.09
C LEU A 251 -11.28 18.83 -2.52
N GLY A 252 -10.41 18.15 -1.77
CA GLY A 252 -8.97 18.12 -1.98
C GLY A 252 -8.24 19.39 -1.53
N ASN A 253 -8.85 20.26 -0.71
CA ASN A 253 -8.15 21.40 -0.12
C ASN A 253 -7.70 21.08 1.30
N PHE A 254 -6.39 21.23 1.52
CA PHE A 254 -5.79 20.83 2.79
C PHE A 254 -5.41 22.00 3.69
N THR A 255 -5.64 21.85 4.99
CA THR A 255 -5.18 22.77 6.04
C THR A 255 -4.33 22.03 7.07
N GLU A 256 -3.09 22.49 7.28
CA GLU A 256 -2.22 21.95 8.34
C GLU A 256 -2.89 22.10 9.72
N ASP A 257 -3.04 20.98 10.42
CA ASP A 257 -3.48 21.00 11.80
C ASP A 257 -2.31 21.42 12.71
N ARG A 258 -2.45 22.59 13.31
CA ARG A 258 -1.44 23.20 14.18
C ARG A 258 -1.66 22.88 15.65
N VAL A 259 -2.41 21.83 15.98
CA VAL A 259 -2.47 21.34 17.36
C VAL A 259 -1.04 21.10 17.82
N LYS A 260 -0.56 22.00 18.70
CA LYS A 260 0.70 21.84 19.39
C LYS A 260 0.57 20.57 20.20
N ASN A 261 1.11 19.47 19.70
CA ASN A 261 1.22 18.25 20.46
C ASN A 261 2.25 18.53 21.56
N PRO A 262 1.85 18.78 22.82
CA PRO A 262 2.80 19.05 23.89
C PRO A 262 3.30 17.68 24.36
N GLY A 263 4.18 17.04 23.58
CA GLY A 263 4.61 15.68 23.94
C GLY A 263 5.45 14.89 22.93
N LEU A 264 5.80 15.45 21.78
CA LEU A 264 6.90 14.92 20.94
C LEU A 264 8.10 15.87 21.04
#